data_AF-A0A2W7A8J7-F1
#
_entry.id   AF-A0A2W7A8J7-F1
#
_cell.length_a   1.000
_cell.length_b   1.000
_cell.length_c   1.000
_cell.angle_alpha   90.00
_cell.angle_beta   90.00
_cell.angle_gamma   90.00
#
_symmetry.space_group_name_H-M   'P 1'
#
loop_
_entity.id
_entity.type
_entity.pdbx_description
1 polymer ?
#
loop_
_entity_poly.entity_id
_entity_poly.type
_entity_poly.pdbx_seq_one_letter_code
_entity_poly.pdbx_strand_id
1 'polypeptide(L)'
;MNSIRIWAPESDTDTDSKAVRCIAEKIVSHYGSDFRILEGTKEAFNQASRQPDGLVKAVNTYLKSSRLVIFLLDADGVQSQAKRKEEPNSLINKVTRAVQQSQGKAVLVLIQQELEAWLLVDCLGVCCFFTKDSKIREKQKWVNFSKKNQAGKTNLITEAELGGKNAKEHLVELSKKILKVANPKLKPSDITQNQYSEQISDQVAKCIEITQGTLIRNDSLLEFSQHLKPPEENSIN
;
A
#
# COMPACT_ATOMS: atom_id res chain seq x y z
N MET A 1 -24.66 -1.29 -4.73
CA MET A 1 -23.47 -1.38 -3.86
C MET A 1 -22.23 -1.51 -4.75
N ASN A 2 -21.76 -0.41 -5.33
CA ASN A 2 -20.63 -0.44 -6.27
C ASN A 2 -19.36 0.22 -5.69
N SER A 3 -19.15 0.03 -4.38
CA SER A 3 -18.00 0.56 -3.68
C SER A 3 -17.29 -0.53 -2.88
N ILE A 4 -15.98 -0.35 -2.73
CA ILE A 4 -15.13 -1.16 -1.86
C ILE A 4 -14.60 -0.23 -0.79
N ARG A 5 -14.70 -0.65 0.46
CA ARG A 5 -14.15 0.11 1.58
C ARG A 5 -12.81 -0.47 1.99
N ILE A 6 -11.79 0.38 2.12
CA ILE A 6 -10.47 -0.02 2.58
C ILE A 6 -10.21 0.56 3.96
N TRP A 7 -9.67 -0.27 4.86
CA TRP A 7 -9.24 0.13 6.19
C TRP A 7 -7.78 -0.22 6.39
N ALA A 8 -6.93 0.79 6.52
CA ALA A 8 -5.51 0.63 6.88
C ALA A 8 -5.28 1.19 8.30
N PRO A 9 -5.64 0.46 9.37
CA PRO A 9 -5.69 1.00 10.73
C PRO A 9 -4.32 1.24 11.38
N GLU A 10 -3.25 0.63 10.87
CA GLU A 10 -1.87 0.79 11.39
C GLU A 10 -1.17 2.04 10.85
N SER A 11 -1.73 2.66 9.81
CA SER A 11 -1.31 3.96 9.29
C SER A 11 -1.22 4.99 10.42
N ASP A 12 -0.01 5.44 10.78
CA ASP A 12 0.21 6.47 11.79
C ASP A 12 -0.12 7.88 11.30
N THR A 13 -0.35 8.01 10.00
CA THR A 13 -0.62 9.27 9.33
C THR A 13 -1.88 9.18 8.46
N ASP A 14 -2.53 10.31 8.18
CA ASP A 14 -3.58 10.38 7.16
C ASP A 14 -3.04 10.17 5.73
N THR A 15 -1.71 10.04 5.55
CA THR A 15 -1.08 9.96 4.23
C THR A 15 -0.99 8.54 3.71
N ASP A 16 -0.76 7.52 4.54
CA ASP A 16 -0.68 6.14 4.04
C ASP A 16 -2.06 5.60 3.64
N SER A 17 -3.11 5.95 4.38
CA SER A 17 -4.50 5.65 3.98
C SER A 17 -4.87 6.27 2.62
N LYS A 18 -4.46 7.52 2.36
CA LYS A 18 -4.63 8.20 1.06
C LYS A 18 -3.77 7.58 -0.04
N ALA A 19 -2.55 7.16 0.28
CA ALA A 19 -1.67 6.48 -0.65
C ALA A 19 -2.25 5.12 -1.07
N VAL A 20 -2.73 4.34 -0.11
CA VAL A 20 -3.47 3.08 -0.34
C VAL A 20 -4.69 3.33 -1.23
N ARG A 21 -5.52 4.34 -0.93
CA ARG A 21 -6.65 4.68 -1.81
C ARG A 21 -6.18 5.00 -3.22
N CYS A 22 -5.15 5.82 -3.37
CA CYS A 22 -4.62 6.21 -4.67
C CYS A 22 -4.15 4.98 -5.48
N ILE A 23 -3.45 4.04 -4.84
CA ILE A 23 -3.04 2.77 -5.45
C ILE A 23 -4.26 1.94 -5.84
N ALA A 24 -5.26 1.82 -4.95
CA ALA A 24 -6.48 1.07 -5.21
C ALA A 24 -7.28 1.64 -6.39
N GLU A 25 -7.44 2.96 -6.47
CA GLU A 25 -8.11 3.64 -7.59
C GLU A 25 -7.37 3.36 -8.92
N LYS A 26 -6.03 3.34 -8.91
CA LYS A 26 -5.23 2.97 -10.08
C LYS A 26 -5.37 1.50 -10.46
N ILE A 27 -5.47 0.60 -9.50
CA ILE A 27 -5.74 -0.82 -9.75
C ILE A 27 -7.14 -1.01 -10.37
N VAL A 28 -8.15 -0.34 -9.82
CA VAL A 28 -9.52 -0.35 -10.37
C VAL A 28 -9.50 0.12 -11.83
N SER A 29 -8.82 1.25 -12.11
CA SER A 29 -8.65 1.75 -13.48
C SER A 29 -7.87 0.79 -14.37
N HIS A 30 -6.82 0.13 -13.85
CA HIS A 30 -6.03 -0.85 -14.60
C HIS A 30 -6.87 -2.05 -15.06
N TYR A 31 -7.78 -2.53 -14.21
CA TYR A 31 -8.68 -3.63 -14.55
C TYR A 31 -9.95 -3.20 -15.29
N GLY A 32 -10.19 -1.90 -15.50
CA GLY A 32 -11.44 -1.41 -16.09
C GLY A 32 -12.66 -1.62 -15.19
N SER A 33 -12.45 -1.78 -13.88
CA SER A 33 -13.52 -1.94 -12.89
C SER A 33 -14.25 -0.61 -12.65
N ASP A 34 -15.55 -0.66 -12.37
CA ASP A 34 -16.36 0.52 -11.98
C ASP A 34 -16.59 0.60 -10.46
N PHE A 35 -15.56 0.33 -9.64
CA PHE A 35 -15.71 0.43 -8.19
C PHE A 35 -15.32 1.81 -7.67
N ARG A 36 -16.15 2.38 -6.79
CA ARG A 36 -15.73 3.51 -5.96
C ARG A 36 -14.91 3.01 -4.77
N ILE A 37 -13.72 3.55 -4.56
CA ILE A 37 -12.92 3.27 -3.37
C ILE A 37 -13.30 4.26 -2.25
N LEU A 38 -13.63 3.72 -1.08
CA LEU A 38 -13.95 4.49 0.13
C LEU A 38 -12.93 4.19 1.22
N GLU A 39 -12.43 5.22 1.89
CA GLU A 39 -11.54 5.08 3.04
C GLU A 39 -12.33 4.87 4.34
N GLY A 40 -11.87 3.95 5.18
CA GLY A 40 -12.18 3.93 6.61
C GLY A 40 -11.11 4.69 7.39
N THR A 41 -11.51 5.51 8.37
CA THR A 41 -10.57 6.32 9.16
C THR A 41 -10.01 5.54 10.35
N LYS A 42 -8.83 5.94 10.83
CA LYS A 42 -8.21 5.36 12.03
C LYS A 42 -9.05 5.60 13.28
N GLU A 43 -9.69 6.75 13.38
CA GLU A 43 -10.58 7.11 14.50
C GLU A 43 -11.79 6.17 14.55
N ALA A 44 -12.44 5.95 13.40
CA ALA A 44 -13.55 5.02 13.30
C ALA A 44 -13.10 3.59 13.67
N PHE A 45 -11.86 3.22 13.33
CA PHE A 45 -11.32 1.89 13.67
C PHE A 45 -11.15 1.77 15.17
N ASN A 46 -10.48 2.74 15.77
CA ASN A 46 -10.21 2.78 17.20
C ASN A 46 -11.49 2.83 18.03
N GLN A 47 -12.51 3.56 17.56
CA GLN A 47 -13.81 3.57 18.22
C GLN A 47 -14.49 2.20 18.15
N ALA A 48 -14.47 1.55 16.98
CA ALA A 48 -15.07 0.24 16.80
C ALA A 48 -14.30 -0.88 17.56
N SER A 49 -12.97 -0.81 17.62
CA SER A 49 -12.12 -1.84 18.21
C SER A 49 -12.11 -1.86 19.74
N ARG A 50 -12.60 -0.78 20.38
CA ARG A 50 -12.79 -0.66 21.83
C ARG A 50 -14.08 -1.29 22.33
N GLN A 51 -15.06 -1.49 21.46
CA GLN A 51 -16.36 -2.03 21.84
C GLN A 51 -16.40 -3.55 21.61
N PRO A 52 -17.07 -4.32 22.50
CA PRO A 52 -17.39 -5.72 22.23
C PRO A 52 -18.12 -5.85 20.89
N ASP A 53 -17.55 -6.65 19.99
CA ASP A 53 -18.02 -6.89 18.62
C ASP A 53 -18.16 -5.63 17.76
N GLY A 54 -17.52 -4.52 18.15
CA GLY A 54 -17.69 -3.24 17.46
C GLY A 54 -17.19 -3.26 16.02
N LEU A 55 -16.08 -3.96 15.73
CA LEU A 55 -15.59 -4.13 14.35
C LEU A 55 -16.56 -4.93 13.48
N VAL A 56 -17.18 -5.98 14.02
CA VAL A 56 -18.20 -6.77 13.31
C VAL A 56 -19.39 -5.87 12.95
N LYS A 57 -19.87 -5.08 13.92
CA LYS A 57 -20.96 -4.12 13.70
C LYS A 57 -20.59 -3.05 12.66
N ALA A 58 -19.35 -2.55 12.70
CA ALA A 58 -18.85 -1.58 11.72
C ALA A 58 -18.81 -2.17 10.31
N VAL A 59 -18.26 -3.38 10.15
CA VAL A 59 -18.25 -4.11 8.87
C VAL A 59 -19.67 -4.30 8.34
N ASN A 60 -20.60 -4.80 9.17
CA ASN A 60 -22.00 -4.98 8.77
C ASN A 60 -22.67 -3.67 8.35
N THR A 61 -22.28 -2.55 8.98
CA THR A 61 -22.78 -1.23 8.60
C THR A 61 -22.22 -0.80 7.25
N TYR A 62 -20.92 -0.96 7.01
CA TYR A 62 -20.29 -0.63 5.73
C TYR A 62 -20.82 -1.48 4.59
N LEU A 63 -21.13 -2.76 4.85
CA LEU A 63 -21.70 -3.67 3.86
C LEU A 63 -23.13 -3.32 3.43
N LYS A 64 -23.79 -2.34 4.08
CA LYS A 64 -25.06 -1.78 3.58
C LYS A 64 -24.87 -0.91 2.33
N SER A 65 -23.68 -0.37 2.11
CA SER A 65 -23.38 0.51 0.97
C SER A 65 -22.22 0.01 0.10
N SER A 66 -21.33 -0.80 0.66
CA SER A 66 -20.15 -1.36 0.00
C SER A 66 -20.32 -2.85 -0.26
N ARG A 67 -19.75 -3.35 -1.35
CA ARG A 67 -19.77 -4.79 -1.69
C ARG A 67 -18.77 -5.60 -0.88
N LEU A 68 -17.66 -4.96 -0.50
CA LEU A 68 -16.51 -5.57 0.14
C LEU A 68 -15.88 -4.57 1.11
N VAL A 69 -15.40 -5.07 2.25
CA VAL A 69 -14.51 -4.34 3.16
C VAL A 69 -13.14 -5.03 3.16
N ILE A 70 -12.08 -4.29 2.85
CA ILE A 70 -10.71 -4.79 2.87
C ILE A 70 -9.98 -4.17 4.06
N PHE A 71 -9.49 -5.00 4.96
CA PHE A 71 -8.53 -4.60 5.98
C PHE A 71 -7.11 -4.78 5.44
N LEU A 72 -6.26 -3.79 5.64
CA LEU A 72 -4.84 -3.82 5.34
C LEU A 72 -4.07 -3.67 6.63
N LEU A 73 -3.31 -4.68 7.01
CA LEU A 73 -2.41 -4.64 8.17
C LEU A 73 -0.99 -4.83 7.70
N ASP A 74 -0.02 -4.20 8.35
CA ASP A 74 1.39 -4.45 8.08
C ASP A 74 1.75 -5.87 8.53
N ALA A 75 2.47 -6.59 7.66
CA ALA A 75 2.92 -7.92 7.99
C ALA A 75 4.07 -7.82 8.99
N ASP A 76 3.82 -8.17 10.24
CA ASP A 76 4.95 -8.39 11.16
C ASP A 76 5.80 -9.58 10.69
N GLY A 77 7.05 -9.64 11.14
CA GLY A 77 7.87 -10.85 11.01
C GLY A 77 7.15 -12.09 11.56
N VAL A 78 7.40 -13.26 10.99
CA VAL A 78 6.66 -14.52 11.28
C VAL A 78 6.55 -14.81 12.79
N GLN A 79 7.62 -14.57 13.56
CA GLN A 79 7.64 -14.77 15.00
C GLN A 79 6.77 -13.75 15.76
N SER A 80 6.72 -12.50 15.31
CA SER A 80 5.89 -11.44 15.89
C SER A 80 4.41 -11.67 15.58
N GLN A 81 4.07 -12.15 14.38
CA GLN A 81 2.69 -12.55 14.07
C GLN A 81 2.24 -13.75 14.90
N ALA A 82 3.09 -14.76 15.09
CA ALA A 82 2.77 -15.93 15.91
C ALA A 82 2.46 -15.50 17.35
N LYS A 83 3.30 -14.65 17.96
CA LYS A 83 3.06 -14.09 19.30
C LYS A 83 1.80 -13.23 19.37
N ARG A 84 1.55 -12.33 18.41
CA ARG A 84 0.33 -11.50 18.39
C ARG A 84 -0.95 -12.34 18.23
N LYS A 85 -0.88 -13.49 17.55
CA LYS A 85 -2.02 -14.41 17.44
C LYS A 85 -2.34 -15.11 18.76
N GLU A 86 -1.37 -15.28 19.65
CA GLU A 86 -1.58 -15.83 20.99
C GLU A 86 -2.31 -14.85 21.92
N GLU A 87 -2.22 -13.54 21.65
CA GLU A 87 -2.93 -12.50 22.41
C GLU A 87 -4.40 -12.37 21.97
N PRO A 88 -5.40 -12.75 22.78
CA PRO A 88 -6.79 -12.81 22.34
C PRO A 88 -7.38 -11.48 21.87
N ASN A 89 -6.82 -10.36 22.36
CA ASN A 89 -7.28 -9.00 22.07
C ASN A 89 -6.35 -8.23 21.11
N SER A 90 -5.40 -8.92 20.46
CA SER A 90 -4.54 -8.29 19.46
C SER A 90 -5.33 -7.74 18.27
N LEU A 91 -4.74 -6.77 17.57
CA LEU A 91 -5.31 -6.16 16.37
C LEU A 91 -5.70 -7.21 15.33
N ILE A 92 -4.77 -8.12 15.03
CA ILE A 92 -4.96 -9.18 14.04
C ILE A 92 -6.10 -10.12 14.41
N ASN A 93 -6.25 -10.49 15.68
CA ASN A 93 -7.33 -11.37 16.13
C ASN A 93 -8.70 -10.69 16.05
N LYS A 94 -8.77 -9.42 16.44
CA LYS A 94 -10.00 -8.60 16.33
C LYS A 94 -10.46 -8.45 14.88
N VAL A 95 -9.53 -8.18 13.96
CA VAL A 95 -9.82 -8.07 12.52
C VAL A 95 -10.20 -9.43 11.94
N THR A 96 -9.46 -10.49 12.27
CA THR A 96 -9.73 -11.86 11.80
C THR A 96 -11.13 -12.31 12.20
N ARG A 97 -11.56 -12.02 13.43
CA ARG A 97 -12.93 -12.30 13.89
C ARG A 97 -13.98 -11.58 13.04
N ALA A 98 -13.76 -10.29 12.73
CA ALA A 98 -14.68 -9.53 11.88
C ALA A 98 -14.73 -10.07 10.44
N VAL A 99 -13.58 -10.48 9.89
CA VAL A 99 -13.48 -11.12 8.57
C VAL A 99 -14.22 -12.45 8.54
N GLN A 100 -14.01 -13.34 9.52
CA GLN A 100 -14.68 -14.64 9.58
C GLN A 100 -16.21 -14.50 9.67
N GLN A 101 -16.70 -13.53 10.46
CA GLN A 101 -18.14 -13.30 10.62
C GLN A 101 -18.80 -12.62 9.41
N SER A 102 -18.02 -12.07 8.48
CA SER A 102 -18.53 -11.38 7.29
C SER A 102 -18.98 -12.32 6.16
N GLN A 103 -18.73 -13.63 6.28
CA GLN A 103 -19.05 -14.64 5.26
C GLN A 103 -18.43 -14.28 3.88
N GLY A 104 -17.16 -13.85 3.87
CA GLY A 104 -16.42 -13.52 2.65
C GLY A 104 -16.66 -12.10 2.10
N LYS A 105 -17.49 -11.28 2.78
CA LYS A 105 -17.73 -9.87 2.41
C LYS A 105 -16.77 -8.89 3.08
N ALA A 106 -15.90 -9.38 3.95
CA ALA A 106 -14.71 -8.68 4.40
C ALA A 106 -13.49 -9.60 4.23
N VAL A 107 -12.35 -9.00 3.91
CA VAL A 107 -11.08 -9.70 3.71
C VAL A 107 -9.96 -8.95 4.45
N LEU A 108 -8.91 -9.67 4.81
CA LEU A 108 -7.68 -9.11 5.38
C LEU A 108 -6.53 -9.39 4.41
N VAL A 109 -5.80 -8.36 4.03
CA VAL A 109 -4.54 -8.45 3.31
C VAL A 109 -3.42 -7.97 4.22
N LEU A 110 -2.33 -8.74 4.29
CA LEU A 110 -1.14 -8.37 5.05
C LEU A 110 -0.12 -7.73 4.10
N ILE A 111 0.21 -6.45 4.34
CA ILE A 111 1.15 -5.69 3.54
C ILE A 111 2.57 -6.17 3.86
N GLN A 112 3.21 -6.81 2.89
CA GLN A 112 4.59 -7.28 3.03
C GLN A 112 5.57 -6.14 2.77
N GLN A 113 6.43 -5.86 3.76
CA GLN A 113 7.43 -4.79 3.74
C GLN A 113 6.80 -3.38 3.70
N GLU A 114 5.71 -3.19 4.45
CA GLU A 114 5.01 -1.90 4.61
C GLU A 114 4.51 -1.31 3.27
N LEU A 115 3.85 -0.15 3.34
CA LEU A 115 3.33 0.54 2.15
C LEU A 115 4.46 0.91 1.17
N GLU A 116 5.65 1.22 1.68
CA GLU A 116 6.81 1.64 0.90
C GLU A 116 7.22 0.58 -0.13
N ALA A 117 7.04 -0.72 0.17
CA ALA A 117 7.28 -1.77 -0.81
C ALA A 117 6.29 -1.70 -2.00
N TRP A 118 5.07 -1.22 -1.77
CA TRP A 118 4.11 -0.96 -2.85
C TRP A 118 4.50 0.28 -3.65
N LEU A 119 5.07 1.31 -3.03
CA LEU A 119 5.58 2.49 -3.77
C LEU A 119 6.79 2.15 -4.64
N LEU A 120 7.64 1.21 -4.18
CA LEU A 120 8.86 0.79 -4.88
C LEU A 120 8.62 -0.10 -6.12
N VAL A 121 7.38 -0.52 -6.39
CA VAL A 121 7.07 -1.34 -7.57
C VAL A 121 7.29 -0.60 -8.89
N ASP A 122 7.28 0.74 -8.87
CA ASP A 122 7.58 1.61 -10.01
C ASP A 122 8.64 2.67 -9.64
N CYS A 123 9.91 2.29 -9.73
CA CYS A 123 11.03 3.19 -9.49
C CYS A 123 11.02 4.40 -10.43
N LEU A 124 10.48 4.29 -11.64
CA LEU A 124 10.39 5.41 -12.57
C LEU A 124 9.33 6.42 -12.12
N GLY A 125 8.21 5.95 -11.57
CA GLY A 125 7.21 6.78 -10.89
C GLY A 125 7.80 7.55 -9.71
N VAL A 126 8.60 6.89 -8.87
CA VAL A 126 9.34 7.55 -7.79
C VAL A 126 10.28 8.64 -8.35
N CYS A 127 10.97 8.37 -9.47
CA CYS A 127 11.80 9.37 -10.14
C CYS A 127 10.98 10.58 -10.60
N CYS A 128 9.79 10.37 -11.18
CA CYS A 128 8.90 11.45 -11.65
C CYS A 128 8.53 12.40 -10.51
N PHE A 129 8.23 11.86 -9.32
CA PHE A 129 7.91 12.66 -8.14
C PHE A 129 9.09 13.55 -7.72
N PHE A 130 10.26 12.97 -7.43
CA PHE A 130 11.39 13.72 -6.86
C PHE A 130 12.06 14.69 -7.84
N THR A 131 11.92 14.44 -9.14
CA THR A 131 12.41 15.37 -10.18
C THR A 131 11.39 16.46 -10.53
N LYS A 132 10.14 16.33 -10.04
CA LYS A 132 9.01 17.23 -10.32
C LYS A 132 8.75 17.41 -11.82
N ASP A 133 8.97 16.35 -12.60
CA ASP A 133 8.87 16.37 -14.05
C ASP A 133 8.12 15.12 -14.55
N SER A 134 6.92 15.33 -15.09
CA SER A 134 6.08 14.25 -15.61
C SER A 134 6.61 13.62 -16.90
N LYS A 135 7.50 14.32 -17.64
CA LYS A 135 8.11 13.83 -18.89
C LYS A 135 9.32 12.94 -18.64
N ILE A 136 9.64 12.64 -17.38
CA ILE A 136 10.77 11.78 -17.00
C ILE A 136 10.66 10.38 -17.57
N ARG A 137 9.43 9.89 -17.77
CA ARG A 137 9.17 8.60 -18.40
C ARG A 137 9.67 8.51 -19.85
N GLU A 138 9.78 9.64 -20.54
CA GLU A 138 10.28 9.74 -21.93
C GLU A 138 11.81 9.92 -21.98
N LYS A 139 12.45 10.27 -20.86
CA LYS A 139 13.88 10.58 -20.81
C LYS A 139 14.69 9.32 -20.59
N GLN A 140 15.42 8.88 -21.62
CA GLN A 140 16.22 7.66 -21.58
C GLN A 140 17.20 7.59 -20.39
N LYS A 141 17.79 8.72 -19.97
CA LYS A 141 18.62 8.82 -18.76
C LYS A 141 17.91 8.25 -17.53
N TRP A 142 16.65 8.64 -17.34
CA TRP A 142 15.86 8.26 -16.17
C TRP A 142 15.24 6.88 -16.30
N VAL A 143 14.86 6.47 -17.50
CA VAL A 143 14.48 5.07 -17.79
C VAL A 143 15.63 4.12 -17.47
N ASN A 144 16.86 4.46 -17.85
CA ASN A 144 18.03 3.65 -17.54
C ASN A 144 18.37 3.68 -16.05
N PHE A 145 18.28 4.86 -15.42
CA PHE A 145 18.47 5.00 -13.99
C PHE A 145 17.47 4.16 -13.18
N SER A 146 16.18 4.22 -13.53
CA SER A 146 15.14 3.47 -12.83
C SER A 146 15.35 1.97 -13.00
N LYS A 147 15.59 1.49 -14.23
CA LYS A 147 15.90 0.06 -14.47
C LYS A 147 17.08 -0.45 -13.66
N LYS A 148 18.14 0.36 -13.51
CA LYS A 148 19.32 -0.01 -12.71
C LYS A 148 19.05 -0.06 -11.20
N ASN A 149 18.12 0.76 -10.70
CA ASN A 149 17.80 0.87 -9.28
C ASN A 149 16.49 0.15 -8.89
N GLN A 150 15.75 -0.39 -9.86
CA GLN A 150 14.50 -1.11 -9.64
C GLN A 150 14.80 -2.43 -8.91
N ALA A 151 14.34 -2.54 -7.66
CA ALA A 151 14.31 -3.81 -6.96
C ALA A 151 13.45 -4.82 -7.75
N GLY A 152 13.83 -6.10 -7.70
CA GLY A 152 13.09 -7.21 -8.33
C GLY A 152 11.69 -7.36 -7.73
N LYS A 153 11.55 -8.32 -6.81
CA LYS A 153 10.37 -8.41 -5.95
C LYS A 153 10.55 -7.50 -4.73
N THR A 154 9.68 -6.51 -4.54
CA THR A 154 9.80 -5.53 -3.45
C THR A 154 9.38 -6.09 -2.10
N ASN A 155 8.53 -7.11 -2.06
CA ASN A 155 8.24 -7.84 -0.83
C ASN A 155 9.41 -8.69 -0.31
N LEU A 156 10.47 -8.89 -1.12
CA LEU A 156 11.72 -9.55 -0.72
C LEU A 156 12.81 -8.57 -0.31
N ILE A 157 12.52 -7.27 -0.22
CA ILE A 157 13.44 -6.31 0.39
C ILE A 157 13.50 -6.68 1.87
N THR A 158 14.52 -7.42 2.29
CA THR A 158 14.60 -7.98 3.64
C THR A 158 14.97 -6.91 4.66
N GLU A 159 14.31 -6.94 5.83
CA GLU A 159 15.00 -6.59 7.08
C GLU A 159 16.06 -7.68 7.30
N ALA A 160 17.31 -7.39 6.93
CA ALA A 160 18.37 -8.38 7.05
C ALA A 160 18.70 -8.73 8.52
N GLU A 161 18.37 -7.85 9.48
CA GLU A 161 18.61 -7.96 10.93
C GLU A 161 18.07 -6.68 11.61
N LEU A 162 18.11 -6.60 12.95
CA LEU A 162 17.99 -5.33 13.70
C LEU A 162 19.04 -4.33 13.16
N GLY A 163 18.64 -3.42 12.26
CA GLY A 163 19.52 -2.49 11.55
C GLY A 163 19.71 -2.76 10.05
N GLY A 164 19.03 -3.75 9.47
CA GLY A 164 18.89 -3.93 8.02
C GLY A 164 18.01 -2.85 7.38
N LYS A 165 18.09 -2.69 6.05
CA LYS A 165 17.27 -1.70 5.31
C LYS A 165 15.96 -2.33 4.86
N ASN A 166 14.86 -2.03 5.54
CA ASN A 166 13.50 -2.32 5.09
C ASN A 166 13.15 -1.50 3.82
N ALA A 167 11.93 -1.66 3.32
CA ALA A 167 11.47 -0.91 2.14
C ALA A 167 11.52 0.61 2.32
N LYS A 168 11.25 1.12 3.53
CA LYS A 168 11.34 2.54 3.86
C LYS A 168 12.77 3.06 3.76
N GLU A 169 13.76 2.41 4.36
CA GLU A 169 15.16 2.83 4.19
C GLU A 169 15.62 2.72 2.74
N HIS A 170 15.13 1.72 2.00
CA HIS A 170 15.42 1.62 0.57
C HIS A 170 14.86 2.82 -0.20
N LEU A 171 13.62 3.22 0.06
CA LEU A 171 12.98 4.36 -0.59
C LEU A 171 13.64 5.69 -0.19
N VAL A 172 14.03 5.84 1.08
CA VAL A 172 14.85 6.98 1.55
C VAL A 172 16.16 7.07 0.78
N GLU A 173 16.93 5.98 0.67
CA GLU A 173 18.21 6.00 -0.04
C GLU A 173 18.03 6.20 -1.55
N LEU A 174 16.99 5.62 -2.15
CA LEU A 174 16.64 5.84 -3.54
C LEU A 174 16.32 7.33 -3.80
N SER A 175 15.52 7.96 -2.93
CA SER A 175 15.18 9.39 -3.05
C SER A 175 16.42 10.28 -3.00
N LYS A 176 17.36 10.02 -2.08
CA LYS A 176 18.64 10.74 -2.00
C LYS A 176 19.45 10.61 -3.29
N LYS A 177 19.49 9.40 -3.88
CA LYS A 177 20.17 9.17 -5.17
C LYS A 177 19.51 9.94 -6.30
N ILE A 178 18.18 9.93 -6.37
CA ILE A 178 17.42 10.68 -7.39
C ILE A 178 17.72 12.18 -7.27
N LEU A 179 17.63 12.75 -6.06
CA LEU A 179 17.90 14.17 -5.82
C LEU A 179 19.32 14.57 -6.25
N LYS A 180 20.33 13.74 -5.93
CA LYS A 180 21.72 13.97 -6.37
C LYS A 180 21.88 13.90 -7.89
N VAL A 181 21.20 12.97 -8.57
CA VAL A 181 21.28 12.83 -10.04
C VAL A 181 20.51 13.94 -10.76
N ALA A 182 19.42 14.42 -10.16
CA ALA A 182 18.61 15.52 -10.66
C ALA A 182 19.34 16.86 -10.51
N ASN A 183 19.98 17.10 -9.37
CA ASN A 183 20.78 18.29 -9.10
C ASN A 183 22.10 17.92 -8.39
N PRO A 184 23.20 17.74 -9.14
CA PRO A 184 24.50 17.38 -8.57
C PRO A 184 25.11 18.43 -7.63
N LYS A 185 24.62 19.68 -7.67
CA LYS A 185 25.08 20.78 -6.81
C LYS A 185 24.27 20.91 -5.52
N LEU A 186 23.26 20.04 -5.31
CA LEU A 186 22.41 20.07 -4.13
C LEU A 186 23.22 19.75 -2.87
N LYS A 187 23.06 20.56 -1.82
CA LYS A 187 23.81 20.38 -0.58
C LYS A 187 23.31 19.14 0.18
N PRO A 188 24.17 18.49 0.99
CA PRO A 188 23.74 17.36 1.83
C PRO A 188 22.55 17.68 2.75
N SER A 189 22.49 18.90 3.31
CA SER A 189 21.35 19.36 4.13
C SER A 189 20.04 19.33 3.36
N ASP A 190 20.06 19.81 2.12
CA ASP A 190 18.87 19.93 1.29
C ASP A 190 18.43 18.54 0.81
N ILE A 191 19.37 17.62 0.57
CA ILE A 191 19.08 16.23 0.27
C ILE A 191 18.34 15.58 1.45
N THR A 192 18.82 15.76 2.68
CA THR A 192 18.18 15.19 3.87
C THR A 192 16.78 15.78 4.10
N GLN A 193 16.59 17.07 3.82
CA GLN A 193 15.27 17.72 3.97
C GLN A 193 14.25 17.30 2.91
N ASN A 194 14.70 16.95 1.71
CA ASN A 194 13.83 16.62 0.58
C ASN A 194 13.77 15.12 0.26
N GLN A 195 14.47 14.28 1.04
CA GLN A 195 14.37 12.82 0.90
C GLN A 195 12.95 12.34 1.22
N TYR A 196 12.66 11.09 0.90
CA TYR A 196 11.41 10.45 1.25
C TYR A 196 11.11 10.50 2.77
N SER A 197 9.84 10.75 3.10
CA SER A 197 9.24 10.52 4.42
C SER A 197 7.79 10.04 4.21
N GLU A 198 7.20 9.35 5.18
CA GLU A 198 5.81 8.85 5.10
C GLU A 198 4.78 9.97 4.90
N GLN A 199 5.12 11.20 5.29
CA GLN A 199 4.26 12.38 5.08
C GLN A 199 4.02 12.72 3.61
N ILE A 200 4.78 12.12 2.69
CA ILE A 200 4.64 12.31 1.24
C ILE A 200 4.24 11.02 0.51
N SER A 201 3.89 9.94 1.23
CA SER A 201 3.45 8.66 0.64
C SER A 201 2.36 8.84 -0.42
N ASP A 202 1.34 9.68 -0.13
CA ASP A 202 0.20 9.90 -1.03
C ASP A 202 0.61 10.62 -2.32
N GLN A 203 1.60 11.51 -2.24
CA GLN A 203 2.10 12.24 -3.40
C GLN A 203 2.99 11.36 -4.28
N VAL A 204 3.82 10.51 -3.66
CA VAL A 204 4.59 9.50 -4.39
C VAL A 204 3.64 8.53 -5.08
N ALA A 205 2.61 8.04 -4.38
CA ALA A 205 1.60 7.13 -4.92
C ALA A 205 0.93 7.68 -6.19
N LYS A 206 0.67 9.01 -6.27
CA LYS A 206 0.12 9.66 -7.48
C LYS A 206 1.02 9.54 -8.70
N CYS A 207 2.34 9.36 -8.53
CA CYS A 207 3.28 9.18 -9.64
C CYS A 207 3.51 7.72 -10.03
N ILE A 208 3.13 6.74 -9.21
CA ILE A 208 3.30 5.30 -9.46
C ILE A 208 2.36 4.80 -10.57
N GLU A 209 2.87 4.03 -11.51
CA GLU A 209 2.06 3.40 -12.57
C GLU A 209 1.69 1.96 -12.21
N ILE A 210 0.40 1.64 -12.29
CA ILE A 210 -0.09 0.27 -12.08
C ILE A 210 -0.27 -0.41 -13.43
N THR A 211 0.51 -1.46 -13.63
CA THR A 211 0.48 -2.38 -14.77
C THR A 211 0.61 -3.80 -14.23
N GLN A 212 0.34 -4.81 -15.06
CA GLN A 212 0.61 -6.19 -14.65
C GLN A 212 2.07 -6.39 -14.21
N GLY A 213 3.01 -5.72 -14.88
CA GLY A 213 4.43 -5.80 -14.55
C GLY A 213 4.82 -5.14 -13.22
N THR A 214 4.07 -4.15 -12.75
CA THR A 214 4.30 -3.54 -11.43
C THR A 214 3.56 -4.29 -10.32
N LEU A 215 2.38 -4.85 -10.60
CA LEU A 215 1.64 -5.68 -9.64
C LEU A 215 2.42 -6.93 -9.22
N ILE A 216 2.99 -7.67 -10.18
CA ILE A 216 3.73 -8.92 -9.87
C ILE A 216 5.05 -8.71 -9.11
N ARG A 217 5.47 -7.45 -8.89
CA ARG A 217 6.67 -7.13 -8.11
C ARG A 217 6.43 -7.19 -6.61
N ASN A 218 5.19 -7.24 -6.15
CA ASN A 218 4.90 -7.40 -4.73
C ASN A 218 3.73 -8.35 -4.55
N ASP A 219 3.96 -9.46 -3.84
CA ASP A 219 2.96 -10.52 -3.70
C ASP A 219 1.71 -10.02 -2.94
N SER A 220 1.87 -9.19 -1.89
CA SER A 220 0.74 -8.59 -1.16
C SER A 220 -0.05 -7.55 -1.98
N LEU A 221 0.64 -6.78 -2.83
CA LEU A 221 -0.04 -5.87 -3.77
C LEU A 221 -0.81 -6.65 -4.83
N LEU A 222 -0.24 -7.75 -5.32
CA LEU A 222 -0.90 -8.63 -6.29
C LEU A 222 -2.15 -9.27 -5.69
N GLU A 223 -2.07 -9.79 -4.46
CA GLU A 223 -3.20 -10.30 -3.67
C GLU A 223 -4.28 -9.23 -3.51
N PHE A 224 -3.90 -8.05 -3.00
CA PHE A 224 -4.79 -6.91 -2.85
C PHE A 224 -5.51 -6.57 -4.16
N SER A 225 -4.77 -6.59 -5.28
CA SER A 225 -5.33 -6.28 -6.59
C SER A 225 -6.40 -7.28 -7.04
N GLN A 226 -6.31 -8.57 -6.65
CA GLN A 226 -7.30 -9.56 -7.04
C GLN A 226 -8.69 -9.23 -6.50
N HIS A 227 -8.77 -8.61 -5.31
CA HIS A 227 -10.04 -8.19 -4.72
C HIS A 227 -10.68 -6.98 -5.43
N LEU A 228 -9.90 -6.26 -6.24
CA LEU A 228 -10.32 -5.08 -6.99
C LEU A 228 -10.64 -5.38 -8.47
N LYS A 229 -10.39 -6.60 -8.92
CA LYS A 229 -10.84 -7.08 -10.24
C LYS A 229 -12.37 -7.09 -10.32
N PRO A 230 -12.93 -6.88 -11.53
CA PRO A 230 -14.35 -7.10 -11.74
C PRO A 230 -14.66 -8.58 -11.47
N PRO A 231 -15.86 -8.92 -10.96
CA PRO A 231 -16.28 -10.31 -10.94
C PRO A 231 -16.23 -10.85 -12.37
N GLU A 232 -15.68 -12.05 -12.55
CA GLU A 232 -15.76 -12.73 -13.84
C GLU A 232 -17.24 -12.86 -14.20
N GLU A 233 -17.66 -12.20 -15.28
CA GLU A 233 -18.97 -12.49 -15.86
C GLU A 233 -18.91 -13.96 -16.24
N ASN A 234 -19.72 -14.80 -15.58
CA ASN A 234 -19.97 -16.13 -16.09
C ASN A 234 -20.49 -15.96 -17.51
N SER A 235 -19.64 -16.24 -18.49
CA SER A 235 -20.02 -16.38 -19.88
C SER A 235 -21.02 -17.53 -19.94
N ILE A 236 -22.30 -17.22 -19.79
CA ILE A 236 -23.39 -18.12 -20.13
C ILE A 236 -23.44 -18.08 -21.66
N ASN A 237 -22.67 -18.98 -22.28
CA ASN A 237 -22.91 -19.43 -23.64
C ASN A 237 -23.95 -20.56 -23.60
#